data_AF-A0A523SX49-F1
#
_entry.id   AF-A0A523SX49-F1
#
_cell.length_a   1.000
_cell.length_b   1.000
_cell.length_c   1.000
_cell.angle_alpha   90.00
_cell.angle_beta   90.00
_cell.angle_gamma   90.00
#
_symmetry.space_group_name_H-M   'P 1'
#
loop_
_entity.id
_entity.type
_entity.pdbx_description
1 polymer ?
#
loop_
_entity_poly.entity_id
_entity_poly.type
_entity_poly.pdbx_seq_one_letter_code
_entity_poly.pdbx_strand_id
1 'polypeptide(L)'
;MIIDATIPLGESEEGYPITGTALAELVVNKTYFSDTILFWAIYDRARFWTFCSICAEFFCEVLNMRIPLRGGISLGEAYMNNRTRTYLGYPLVEADRVEKTQLWLGVSFGPSFAEYPFKHYFRAEHVLYYTAHRKPGNTQYIPGFVLDWPRQWRKMYTHSLYEHLAGMNINPKYQDYYLRAIQFAELSERAERESECT
;
A
#
# COMPACT_ATOMS: atom_id res chain seq x y z
N MET A 1 -5.39 0.77 -2.89
CA MET A 1 -5.58 0.29 -1.51
C MET A 1 -6.06 1.44 -0.68
N ILE A 2 -6.98 1.22 0.25
CA ILE A 2 -7.70 2.28 0.96
C ILE A 2 -7.84 1.88 2.42
N ILE A 3 -7.84 2.83 3.33
CA ILE A 3 -8.22 2.60 4.72
C ILE A 3 -9.39 3.52 5.04
N ASP A 4 -10.45 2.98 5.63
CA ASP A 4 -11.68 3.69 5.88
C ASP A 4 -11.72 4.17 7.33
N ALA A 5 -11.84 5.49 7.56
CA ALA A 5 -11.82 6.08 8.90
C ALA A 5 -13.18 6.06 9.62
N THR A 6 -14.24 5.53 9.00
CA THR A 6 -15.58 5.54 9.60
C THR A 6 -15.65 4.71 10.88
N ILE A 7 -15.99 5.36 12.00
CA ILE A 7 -16.52 4.68 13.20
C ILE A 7 -17.85 4.06 12.77
N PRO A 8 -18.10 2.75 13.00
CA PRO A 8 -19.36 2.14 12.62
C PRO A 8 -20.51 2.87 13.35
N LEU A 9 -21.20 3.75 12.63
CA LEU A 9 -22.54 4.17 13.00
C LEU A 9 -23.42 2.97 12.71
N GLY A 10 -23.60 2.14 13.74
CA GLY A 10 -24.40 0.94 13.63
C GLY A 10 -25.82 1.29 13.22
N GLU A 11 -26.32 0.61 12.20
CA GLU A 11 -27.64 0.01 12.22
C GLU A 11 -27.53 -1.38 11.59
N SER A 12 -27.88 -2.37 12.39
CA SER A 12 -27.96 -3.79 12.05
C SER A 12 -29.24 -4.08 11.27
N GLU A 13 -29.14 -4.82 10.16
CA GLU A 13 -30.12 -5.86 9.82
C GLU A 13 -29.39 -6.98 9.07
N GLU A 14 -29.36 -8.16 9.70
CA GLU A 14 -29.02 -9.49 9.15
C GLU A 14 -27.73 -9.64 8.29
N GLY A 15 -26.69 -10.24 8.89
CA GLY A 15 -25.60 -10.85 8.13
C GLY A 15 -24.20 -10.87 8.75
N TYR A 16 -23.99 -10.35 9.96
CA TYR A 16 -22.73 -10.54 10.69
C TYR A 16 -22.97 -11.39 11.93
N PRO A 17 -22.37 -12.59 12.07
CA PRO A 17 -22.30 -13.23 13.36
C PRO A 17 -21.34 -12.41 14.23
N ILE A 18 -21.90 -11.52 15.05
CA ILE A 18 -21.19 -10.91 16.18
C ILE A 18 -21.30 -11.90 17.34
N THR A 19 -20.56 -13.01 17.25
CA THR A 19 -20.44 -13.98 18.35
C THR A 19 -19.05 -14.58 18.34
N GLY A 20 -18.26 -14.28 19.37
CA GLY A 20 -17.11 -15.09 19.74
C GLY A 20 -15.83 -14.31 20.00
N THR A 21 -15.62 -13.94 21.26
CA THR A 21 -14.35 -13.81 21.98
C THR A 21 -13.08 -14.18 21.18
N ALA A 22 -12.47 -13.19 20.53
CA ALA A 22 -11.05 -13.16 20.23
C ALA A 22 -10.60 -11.70 20.24
N LEU A 23 -9.44 -11.41 20.80
CA LEU A 23 -8.78 -10.11 20.71
C LEU A 23 -8.55 -9.76 19.23
N ALA A 24 -9.51 -9.05 18.65
CA ALA A 24 -9.47 -8.15 17.50
C ALA A 24 -8.53 -8.51 16.33
N GLU A 25 -8.94 -9.46 15.48
CA GLU A 25 -8.32 -9.66 14.16
C GLU A 25 -8.59 -8.44 13.25
N LEU A 26 -7.60 -8.05 12.43
CA LEU A 26 -7.80 -7.05 11.39
C LEU A 26 -8.57 -7.69 10.22
N VAL A 27 -9.79 -7.22 9.97
CA VAL A 27 -10.57 -7.67 8.81
C VAL A 27 -10.22 -6.81 7.60
N VAL A 28 -9.47 -7.37 6.67
CA VAL A 28 -9.19 -6.76 5.36
C VAL A 28 -10.19 -7.29 4.34
N ASN A 29 -11.01 -6.40 3.81
CA ASN A 29 -11.92 -6.68 2.73
C ASN A 29 -11.24 -6.44 1.38
N LYS A 30 -11.71 -7.15 0.34
CA LYS A 30 -11.18 -7.04 -1.01
C LYS A 30 -12.25 -7.12 -2.08
N THR A 31 -12.01 -6.44 -3.19
CA THR A 31 -12.76 -6.56 -4.43
C THR A 31 -11.83 -6.35 -5.61
N TYR A 32 -12.26 -6.76 -6.79
CA TYR A 32 -11.55 -6.54 -8.05
C TYR A 32 -12.52 -6.06 -9.11
N PHE A 33 -12.09 -5.12 -9.94
CA PHE A 33 -12.88 -4.61 -11.06
C PHE A 33 -11.96 -4.25 -12.22
N SER A 34 -12.23 -4.84 -13.39
CA SER A 34 -11.40 -4.72 -14.60
C SER A 34 -9.94 -5.12 -14.34
N ASP A 35 -9.09 -4.13 -14.06
CA ASP A 35 -7.64 -4.19 -13.84
C ASP A 35 -7.23 -3.66 -12.45
N THR A 36 -8.20 -3.29 -11.61
CA THR A 36 -7.95 -2.70 -10.30
C THR A 36 -8.25 -3.68 -9.18
N ILE A 37 -7.33 -3.74 -8.22
CA ILE A 37 -7.49 -4.49 -6.98
C ILE A 37 -7.66 -3.50 -5.84
N LEU A 38 -8.77 -3.65 -5.12
CA LEU A 38 -9.12 -2.77 -4.01
C LEU A 38 -9.12 -3.55 -2.71
N PHE A 39 -8.29 -3.10 -1.77
CA PHE A 39 -8.31 -3.52 -0.37
C PHE A 39 -8.78 -2.39 0.52
N TRP A 40 -9.54 -2.74 1.55
CA TRP A 40 -9.88 -1.81 2.62
C TRP A 40 -10.09 -2.49 3.96
N ALA A 41 -9.88 -1.70 5.01
CA ALA A 41 -10.15 -2.07 6.39
C ALA A 41 -10.64 -0.83 7.14
N ILE A 42 -11.36 -1.05 8.23
CA ILE A 42 -11.66 0.01 9.19
C ILE A 42 -10.34 0.47 9.81
N TYR A 43 -10.12 1.77 9.81
CA TYR A 43 -8.93 2.39 10.37
C TYR A 43 -8.89 2.12 11.86
N ASP A 44 -7.81 1.48 12.27
CA ASP A 44 -7.47 1.33 13.67
C ASP A 44 -5.97 1.55 13.82
N ARG A 45 -5.58 2.45 14.72
CA ARG A 45 -4.18 2.84 14.89
C ARG A 45 -3.31 1.66 15.28
N ALA A 46 -3.81 0.76 16.14
CA ALA A 46 -3.03 -0.38 16.60
C ALA A 46 -2.79 -1.40 15.47
N ARG A 47 -3.76 -1.57 14.57
CA ARG A 47 -3.73 -2.55 13.47
C ARG A 47 -3.27 -1.98 12.12
N PHE A 48 -3.03 -0.68 12.00
CA PHE A 48 -2.54 -0.04 10.78
C PHE A 48 -1.26 -0.71 10.24
N TRP A 49 -0.35 -1.11 11.14
CA TRP A 49 0.88 -1.83 10.76
C TRP A 49 0.60 -3.20 10.15
N THR A 50 -0.38 -3.92 10.68
CA THR A 50 -0.83 -5.19 10.12
C THR A 50 -1.40 -4.99 8.72
N PHE A 51 -2.16 -3.91 8.48
CA PHE A 51 -2.64 -3.56 7.14
C PHE A 51 -1.47 -3.30 6.17
N CYS A 52 -0.47 -2.54 6.60
CA CYS A 52 0.74 -2.29 5.80
C CYS A 52 1.50 -3.59 5.49
N SER A 53 1.67 -4.49 6.46
CA SER A 53 2.27 -5.82 6.24
C SER A 53 1.50 -6.62 5.19
N ILE A 54 0.18 -6.71 5.31
CA ILE A 54 -0.68 -7.41 4.33
C ILE A 54 -0.54 -6.80 2.93
N CYS A 55 -0.48 -5.47 2.83
CA CYS A 55 -0.27 -4.79 1.56
C CYS A 55 1.11 -5.11 0.96
N ALA A 56 2.15 -5.17 1.79
CA ALA A 56 3.51 -5.45 1.34
C ALA A 56 3.65 -6.91 0.90
N GLU A 57 3.11 -7.85 1.67
CA GLU A 57 3.05 -9.27 1.34
C GLU A 57 2.31 -9.51 0.03
N PHE A 58 1.13 -8.92 -0.12
CA PHE A 58 0.37 -9.02 -1.36
C PHE A 58 1.15 -8.45 -2.55
N PHE A 59 1.79 -7.28 -2.37
CA PHE A 59 2.60 -6.68 -3.42
C PHE A 59 3.75 -7.62 -3.83
N CYS A 60 4.45 -8.21 -2.85
CA CYS A 60 5.53 -9.17 -3.10
C CYS A 60 5.04 -10.43 -3.82
N GLU A 61 3.90 -11.00 -3.42
CA GLU A 61 3.31 -12.16 -4.10
C GLU A 61 3.00 -11.87 -5.58
N VAL A 62 2.35 -10.73 -5.85
CA VAL A 62 2.01 -10.36 -7.22
C VAL A 62 3.26 -10.04 -8.04
N LEU A 63 4.24 -9.40 -7.44
CA LEU A 63 5.53 -9.15 -8.07
C LEU A 63 6.24 -10.47 -8.39
N ASN A 64 6.24 -11.45 -7.49
CA ASN A 64 6.81 -12.78 -7.69
C ASN A 64 6.14 -13.54 -8.85
N MET A 65 4.83 -13.35 -9.04
CA MET A 65 4.08 -13.82 -10.22
C MET A 65 4.41 -13.07 -11.52
N ARG A 66 5.40 -12.17 -11.50
CA ARG A 66 5.84 -11.33 -12.62
C ARG A 66 4.77 -10.38 -13.15
N ILE A 67 3.86 -9.95 -12.29
CA ILE A 67 2.83 -8.95 -12.62
C ILE A 67 3.31 -7.59 -12.07
N PRO A 68 3.61 -6.61 -12.93
CA PRO A 68 4.01 -5.28 -12.47
C PRO A 68 2.81 -4.55 -11.86
N LEU A 69 2.95 -4.09 -10.62
CA LEU A 69 1.89 -3.34 -9.92
C LEU A 69 2.35 -1.97 -9.43
N ARG A 70 1.37 -1.08 -9.33
CA ARG A 70 1.46 0.22 -8.67
C ARG A 70 0.26 0.40 -7.76
N GLY A 71 0.48 0.99 -6.60
CA GLY A 71 -0.59 1.20 -5.62
C GLY A 71 -0.53 2.57 -4.98
N GLY A 72 -1.71 3.09 -4.64
CA GLY A 72 -1.88 4.14 -3.65
C GLY A 72 -2.51 3.57 -2.38
N ILE A 73 -2.08 4.06 -1.21
CA ILE A 73 -2.78 3.91 0.07
C ILE A 73 -3.31 5.28 0.47
N SER A 74 -4.62 5.38 0.67
CA SER A 74 -5.29 6.58 1.16
C SER A 74 -6.10 6.28 2.41
N LEU A 75 -6.55 7.32 3.11
CA LEU A 75 -7.29 7.25 4.35
C LEU A 75 -8.41 8.28 4.36
N GLY A 76 -9.58 7.90 4.87
CA GLY A 76 -10.70 8.82 5.09
C GLY A 76 -12.02 8.08 5.09
N GLU A 77 -13.12 8.82 5.22
CA GLU A 77 -14.46 8.22 5.21
C GLU A 77 -14.84 7.74 3.81
N ALA A 78 -15.37 6.52 3.73
CA ALA A 78 -15.89 5.96 2.50
C ALA A 78 -17.12 5.06 2.75
N TYR A 79 -18.05 5.06 1.80
CA TYR A 79 -19.11 4.07 1.73
C TYR A 79 -18.61 2.83 1.01
N MET A 80 -18.51 1.70 1.72
CA MET A 80 -17.97 0.44 1.21
C MET A 80 -19.00 -0.68 1.33
N ASN A 81 -19.78 -0.94 0.26
CA ASN A 81 -20.80 -1.98 0.25
C ASN A 81 -20.47 -3.10 -0.74
N ASN A 82 -20.06 -4.26 -0.20
CA ASN A 82 -19.76 -5.44 -1.00
C ASN A 82 -20.97 -6.12 -1.63
N ARG A 83 -22.12 -6.06 -0.98
CA ARG A 83 -23.35 -6.70 -1.48
C ARG A 83 -23.84 -6.00 -2.74
N THR A 84 -23.85 -4.67 -2.74
CA THR A 84 -24.28 -3.87 -3.89
C THR A 84 -23.14 -3.50 -4.83
N ARG A 85 -21.89 -3.88 -4.50
CA ARG A 85 -20.65 -3.48 -5.21
C ARG A 85 -20.55 -1.96 -5.38
N THR A 86 -20.94 -1.22 -4.35
CA THR A 86 -20.94 0.25 -4.36
C THR A 86 -19.83 0.75 -3.46
N TYR A 87 -18.91 1.52 -4.05
CA TYR A 87 -17.74 2.07 -3.36
C TYR A 87 -17.65 3.56 -3.68
N LEU A 88 -17.80 4.42 -2.67
CA LEU A 88 -17.86 5.88 -2.85
C LEU A 88 -17.11 6.58 -1.72
N GLY A 89 -16.28 7.56 -2.05
CA GLY A 89 -15.52 8.31 -1.05
C GLY A 89 -14.28 8.97 -1.64
N TYR A 90 -13.85 10.07 -1.02
CA TYR A 90 -12.62 10.77 -1.40
C TYR A 90 -11.36 9.87 -1.38
N PRO A 91 -11.22 8.90 -0.45
CA PRO A 91 -10.06 8.01 -0.43
C PRO A 91 -9.90 7.20 -1.73
N LEU A 92 -10.99 6.84 -2.44
CA LEU A 92 -10.91 6.14 -3.73
C LEU A 92 -10.26 7.03 -4.80
N VAL A 93 -10.68 8.30 -4.85
CA VAL A 93 -10.15 9.30 -5.78
C VAL A 93 -8.68 9.59 -5.46
N GLU A 94 -8.34 9.69 -4.17
CA GLU A 94 -6.97 9.90 -3.73
C GLU A 94 -6.07 8.72 -4.12
N ALA A 95 -6.46 7.48 -3.82
CA ALA A 95 -5.67 6.30 -4.15
C ALA A 95 -5.42 6.17 -5.67
N ASP A 96 -6.43 6.46 -6.50
CA ASP A 96 -6.30 6.51 -7.96
C ASP A 96 -5.31 7.59 -8.42
N ARG A 97 -5.40 8.81 -7.87
CA ARG A 97 -4.46 9.89 -8.18
C ARG A 97 -3.04 9.54 -7.75
N VAL A 98 -2.88 8.94 -6.58
CA VAL A 98 -1.58 8.48 -6.09
C VAL A 98 -1.01 7.45 -7.05
N GLU A 99 -1.75 6.42 -7.45
CA GLU A 99 -1.28 5.42 -8.43
C GLU A 99 -0.80 6.06 -9.74
N LYS A 100 -1.61 6.94 -10.33
CA LYS A 100 -1.34 7.56 -11.64
C LYS A 100 -0.12 8.48 -11.64
N THR A 101 0.22 9.05 -10.50
CA THR A 101 1.31 10.05 -10.36
C THR A 101 2.68 9.45 -10.05
N GLN A 102 2.77 8.12 -9.99
CA GLN A 102 4.01 7.37 -9.74
C GLN A 102 4.64 6.82 -11.02
N LEU A 103 5.97 6.77 -11.06
CA LEU A 103 6.83 6.25 -12.12
C LEU A 103 7.79 5.19 -11.55
N TRP A 104 7.25 4.10 -11.02
CA TRP A 104 8.01 2.97 -10.46
C TRP A 104 7.09 1.77 -10.22
N LEU A 105 7.61 0.63 -9.77
CA LEU A 105 6.82 -0.44 -9.18
C LEU A 105 6.86 -0.27 -7.66
N GLY A 106 5.69 -0.12 -7.04
CA GLY A 106 5.61 0.12 -5.60
C GLY A 106 4.28 0.68 -5.16
N VAL A 107 4.23 1.04 -3.87
CA VAL A 107 3.04 1.54 -3.22
C VAL A 107 3.38 2.81 -2.45
N SER A 108 2.66 3.89 -2.76
CA SER A 108 2.84 5.18 -2.09
C SER A 108 1.63 5.54 -1.24
N PHE A 109 1.87 6.25 -0.14
CA PHE A 109 0.81 6.84 0.68
C PHE A 109 0.37 8.16 0.06
N GLY A 110 -0.93 8.44 0.13
CA GLY A 110 -1.52 9.68 -0.33
C GLY A 110 -1.50 10.81 0.71
N PRO A 111 -1.89 12.04 0.31
CA PRO A 111 -1.85 13.21 1.17
C PRO A 111 -2.71 13.11 2.44
N SER A 112 -3.72 12.24 2.48
CA SER A 112 -4.54 12.02 3.68
C SER A 112 -3.72 11.60 4.91
N PHE A 113 -2.54 11.00 4.70
CA PHE A 113 -1.62 10.62 5.78
C PHE A 113 -0.74 11.78 6.27
N ALA A 114 -0.72 12.91 5.56
CA ALA A 114 0.00 14.12 5.99
C ALA A 114 -0.85 15.03 6.90
N GLU A 115 -2.16 14.80 6.97
CA GLU A 115 -3.11 15.58 7.76
C GLU A 115 -3.25 15.06 9.20
N TYR A 116 -3.62 15.92 10.14
CA TYR A 116 -3.93 15.52 11.52
C TYR A 116 -5.27 14.76 11.55
N PRO A 117 -5.44 13.68 12.35
CA PRO A 117 -4.57 13.13 13.40
C PRO A 117 -3.53 12.09 12.93
N PHE A 118 -3.33 11.93 11.62
CA PHE A 118 -2.57 10.82 11.02
C PHE A 118 -1.07 11.10 10.84
N LYS A 119 -0.68 12.36 11.03
CA LYS A 119 0.66 12.93 10.82
C LYS A 119 1.84 12.28 11.55
N HIS A 120 1.66 11.34 12.49
CA HIS A 120 2.68 11.11 13.53
C HIS A 120 3.18 9.69 13.83
N TYR A 121 2.79 8.65 13.10
CA TYR A 121 3.32 7.32 13.41
C TYR A 121 3.53 6.55 12.13
N PHE A 122 4.74 6.63 11.55
CA PHE A 122 5.22 5.66 10.57
C PHE A 122 6.31 4.81 11.23
N ARG A 123 6.14 3.49 11.23
CA ARG A 123 7.22 2.58 11.62
C ARG A 123 8.18 2.46 10.45
N ALA A 124 9.47 2.70 10.71
CA ALA A 124 10.54 2.56 9.72
C ALA A 124 10.64 1.13 9.15
N GLU A 125 10.08 0.13 9.85
CA GLU A 125 9.96 -1.25 9.38
C GLU A 125 8.98 -1.44 8.22
N HIS A 126 8.03 -0.51 8.06
CA HIS A 126 6.94 -0.60 7.09
C HIS A 126 6.97 0.52 6.07
N VAL A 127 7.53 1.68 6.41
CA VAL A 127 7.42 2.89 5.61
C VAL A 127 8.74 3.64 5.56
N LEU A 128 9.14 4.03 4.36
CA LEU A 128 10.32 4.86 4.09
C LEU A 128 9.92 6.16 3.39
N TYR A 129 10.76 7.18 3.54
CA TYR A 129 10.63 8.40 2.76
C TYR A 129 11.41 8.28 1.45
N TYR A 130 10.73 8.41 0.32
CA TYR A 130 11.30 8.30 -1.02
C TYR A 130 10.48 9.12 -2.01
N THR A 131 11.14 9.96 -2.83
CA THR A 131 10.43 10.91 -3.72
C THR A 131 10.84 10.79 -5.19
N ALA A 132 11.91 10.05 -5.49
CA ALA A 132 12.41 9.91 -6.86
C ALA A 132 11.44 9.12 -7.78
N HIS A 133 10.42 8.46 -7.23
CA HIS A 133 9.37 7.80 -8.02
C HIS A 133 8.26 8.74 -8.52
N ARG A 134 8.25 10.02 -8.15
CA ARG A 134 7.21 10.97 -8.57
C ARG A 134 7.33 11.31 -10.06
N LYS A 135 6.19 11.41 -10.75
CA LYS A 135 6.13 12.06 -12.07
C LYS A 135 6.29 13.58 -11.92
N PRO A 136 6.92 14.27 -12.90
CA PRO A 136 7.01 15.73 -12.88
C PRO A 136 5.64 16.40 -12.75
N GLY A 137 5.58 17.52 -12.01
CA GLY A 137 4.36 18.35 -11.88
C GLY A 137 3.26 17.81 -10.95
N ASN A 138 3.48 16.66 -10.27
CA ASN A 138 2.45 16.00 -9.46
C ASN A 138 2.85 15.81 -8.00
N THR A 139 3.72 16.67 -7.47
CA THR A 139 4.27 16.54 -6.11
C THR A 139 3.21 16.67 -5.02
N GLN A 140 2.12 17.42 -5.24
CA GLN A 140 1.07 17.57 -4.23
C GLN A 140 0.31 16.28 -3.91
N TYR A 141 0.34 15.28 -4.80
CA TYR A 141 -0.42 14.05 -4.62
C TYR A 141 0.38 12.93 -3.93
N ILE A 142 1.68 13.11 -3.74
CA ILE A 142 2.54 12.08 -3.15
C ILE A 142 3.42 12.73 -2.09
N PRO A 143 3.07 12.68 -0.78
CA PRO A 143 3.86 13.27 0.30
C PRO A 143 5.27 12.68 0.43
N GLY A 144 5.52 11.48 -0.12
CA GLY A 144 6.84 10.85 -0.18
C GLY A 144 7.00 9.66 0.76
N PHE A 145 6.00 9.37 1.58
CA PHE A 145 5.96 8.11 2.33
C PHE A 145 5.57 6.97 1.38
N VAL A 146 6.32 5.89 1.42
CA VAL A 146 6.13 4.70 0.59
C VAL A 146 6.27 3.42 1.41
N LEU A 147 5.57 2.38 0.98
CA LEU A 147 5.62 1.07 1.63
C LEU A 147 6.99 0.42 1.38
N ASP A 148 7.64 -0.05 2.44
CA ASP A 148 8.93 -0.76 2.38
C ASP A 148 8.74 -2.24 1.98
N TRP A 149 8.15 -2.44 0.81
CA TRP A 149 7.95 -3.76 0.23
C TRP A 149 9.25 -4.53 -0.08
N PRO A 150 10.43 -3.91 -0.40
CA PRO A 150 11.66 -4.66 -0.61
C PRO A 150 12.15 -5.36 0.66
N ARG A 151 11.93 -4.74 1.84
CA ARG A 151 12.20 -5.38 3.13
C ARG A 151 11.33 -6.61 3.34
N GLN A 152 10.05 -6.51 2.97
CA GLN A 152 9.15 -7.66 3.03
C GLN A 152 9.56 -8.76 2.04
N TRP A 153 10.00 -8.41 0.83
CA TRP A 153 10.52 -9.37 -0.15
C TRP A 153 11.66 -10.21 0.42
N ARG A 154 12.64 -9.57 1.08
CA ARG A 154 13.79 -10.26 1.71
C ARG A 154 13.38 -11.22 2.82
N LYS A 155 12.22 -11.00 3.46
CA LYS A 155 11.66 -11.93 4.47
C LYS A 155 10.95 -13.12 3.83
N MET A 156 10.31 -12.92 2.67
CA MET A 156 9.47 -13.93 2.01
C MET A 156 10.25 -14.85 1.07
N TYR A 157 11.28 -14.32 0.40
CA TYR A 157 11.98 -15.02 -0.67
C TYR A 157 13.49 -14.98 -0.47
N THR A 158 14.14 -16.06 -0.91
CA THR A 158 15.60 -16.21 -0.86
C THR A 158 16.29 -15.78 -2.16
N HIS A 159 15.53 -15.63 -3.26
CA HIS A 159 16.08 -15.23 -4.55
C HIS A 159 16.18 -13.70 -4.68
N SER A 160 17.10 -13.26 -5.54
CA SER A 160 17.43 -11.84 -5.69
C SER A 160 16.27 -11.04 -6.25
N LEU A 161 15.84 -10.01 -5.49
CA LEU A 161 14.86 -9.03 -5.95
C LEU A 161 15.35 -8.30 -7.21
N TYR A 162 16.64 -7.96 -7.25
CA TYR A 162 17.24 -7.20 -8.33
C TYR A 162 17.20 -7.97 -9.66
N GLU A 163 17.58 -9.25 -9.61
CA GLU A 163 17.52 -10.14 -10.78
C GLU A 163 16.07 -10.38 -11.22
N HIS A 164 15.15 -10.52 -10.25
CA HIS A 164 13.73 -10.69 -10.54
C HIS A 164 13.13 -9.48 -11.25
N LEU A 165 13.36 -8.26 -10.73
CA LEU A 165 12.93 -7.01 -11.37
C LEU A 165 13.55 -6.83 -12.76
N ALA A 166 14.83 -7.13 -12.92
CA ALA A 166 15.51 -7.05 -14.21
C ALA A 166 14.90 -8.03 -15.22
N GLY A 167 14.61 -9.26 -14.79
CA GLY A 167 13.99 -10.29 -15.63
C GLY A 167 12.54 -10.00 -16.04
N MET A 168 11.83 -9.15 -15.28
CA MET A 168 10.48 -8.69 -15.64
C MET A 168 10.48 -7.60 -16.72
N ASN A 169 11.59 -6.89 -16.93
CA ASN A 169 11.69 -5.81 -17.91
C ASN A 169 11.88 -6.36 -19.34
N ILE A 170 10.77 -6.77 -19.97
CA ILE A 170 10.77 -7.28 -21.35
C ILE A 170 10.68 -6.20 -22.43
N ASN A 171 10.33 -4.96 -22.05
CA ASN A 171 10.08 -3.87 -23.00
C ASN A 171 10.81 -2.59 -22.55
N PRO A 172 11.83 -2.12 -23.29
CA PRO A 172 12.61 -0.93 -22.95
C PRO A 172 11.79 0.33 -22.70
N LYS A 173 10.58 0.43 -23.28
CA LYS A 173 9.65 1.55 -23.05
C LYS A 173 9.31 1.75 -21.57
N TYR A 174 9.31 0.68 -20.77
CA TYR A 174 8.95 0.73 -19.35
C TYR A 174 10.15 0.70 -18.41
N GLN A 175 11.37 0.79 -18.94
CA GLN A 175 12.61 0.61 -18.17
C GLN A 175 12.72 1.54 -16.95
N ASP A 176 12.24 2.79 -17.07
CA ASP A 176 12.24 3.75 -15.97
C ASP A 176 11.49 3.26 -14.74
N TYR A 177 10.40 2.49 -14.91
CA TYR A 177 9.63 1.96 -13.78
C TYR A 177 10.45 0.94 -12.98
N TYR A 178 11.18 0.06 -13.68
CA TYR A 178 12.01 -0.97 -13.05
C TYR A 178 13.26 -0.38 -12.42
N LEU A 179 13.93 0.55 -13.10
CA LEU A 179 15.12 1.22 -12.56
C LEU A 179 14.81 1.97 -11.26
N ARG A 180 13.68 2.68 -11.20
CA ARG A 180 13.28 3.40 -9.97
C ARG A 180 12.83 2.44 -8.86
N ALA A 181 12.23 1.30 -9.19
CA ALA A 181 11.94 0.25 -8.21
C ALA A 181 13.23 -0.35 -7.63
N ILE A 182 14.24 -0.61 -8.47
CA ILE A 182 15.57 -1.09 -8.05
C ILE A 182 16.26 -0.07 -7.15
N GLN A 183 16.29 1.21 -7.53
CA GLN A 183 16.86 2.29 -6.72
C GLN A 183 16.22 2.38 -5.33
N PHE A 184 14.90 2.14 -5.24
CA PHE A 184 14.24 2.06 -3.95
C PHE A 184 14.61 0.81 -3.16
N ALA A 185 14.71 -0.35 -3.81
CA ALA A 185 15.15 -1.58 -3.15
C ALA A 185 16.55 -1.43 -2.51
N GLU A 186 17.47 -0.77 -3.22
CA GLU A 186 18.79 -0.42 -2.69
C GLU A 186 18.71 0.52 -1.48
N LEU A 187 17.84 1.53 -1.53
CA LEU A 187 17.62 2.45 -0.41
C LEU A 187 17.06 1.72 0.81
N SER A 188 16.08 0.85 0.61
CA SER A 188 15.50 0.00 1.66
C SER A 188 16.55 -0.89 2.32
N GLU A 189 17.40 -1.54 1.53
CA GLU A 189 18.47 -2.40 2.04
C GLU A 189 19.49 -1.61 2.88
N ARG A 190 19.87 -0.40 2.46
CA ARG A 190 20.74 0.48 3.26
C ARG A 190 20.08 0.88 4.59
N ALA A 191 18.83 1.31 4.54
CA ALA A 191 18.08 1.73 5.73
C ALA A 191 17.90 0.59 6.75
N GLU A 192 17.70 -0.64 6.27
CA GLU A 192 17.63 -1.83 7.12
C GLU A 192 18.94 -2.09 7.85
N ARG A 193 20.08 -2.07 7.14
CA ARG A 193 21.42 -2.29 7.73
C ARG A 193 21.78 -1.20 8.76
N GLU A 194 21.42 0.05 8.51
CA GLU A 194 21.63 1.16 9.45
C GLU A 194 20.81 0.99 10.74
N SER A 195 19.60 0.44 10.62
CA SER A 195 18.72 0.18 11.77
C SER A 195 19.20 -0.97 12.66
N GLU A 196 19.96 -1.93 12.12
CA GLU A 196 20.51 -3.07 12.87
C GLU A 196 21.78 -2.72 13.66
N CYS A 197 22.43 -1.61 13.33
CA CYS A 197 23.69 -1.18 13.96
C CYS A 197 23.48 -0.26 15.18
N THR A 198 22.22 0.13 15.48
CA THR A 198 21.84 1.05 16.57
C THR A 198 21.13 0.30 17.68
#